data_AF-A0A2V3YET3-F1
#
_entry.id   AF-A0A2V3YET3-F1
#
_cell.length_a   1.000
_cell.length_b   1.000
_cell.length_c   1.000
_cell.angle_alpha   90.00
_cell.angle_beta   90.00
_cell.angle_gamma   90.00
#
_symmetry.space_group_name_H-M   'P 1'
#
loop_
_entity.id
_entity.type
_entity.pdbx_description
1 polymer ?
#
loop_
_entity_poly.entity_id
_entity_poly.type
_entity_poly.pdbx_seq_one_letter_code
_entity_poly.pdbx_strand_id
1 'polypeptide(L)'
;MKNNIQKIRRERWKLVPEAVPTVRRNCSKCKEKREFINSMKFRVNANGKNVDVWLIYRCEKCSTTWNMSIFERSPVSAIPEEVYAGFQANDRLLAESYGRRMDLFVKNRAEAVTPEGGFRIEAEAESETGAEEGFRRIELEVPFPMVLRLDSLLADRLGVSRSMVKRWCGQGVVVKLDREENVWKSEEKLCREKVRNGLVIGIWPVLSVPETGTMPQVCPPGLTPVKLKA
;
A
#
# COMPACT_ATOMS: atom_id res chain seq x y z
N MET A 1 26.20 -30.89 -9.03
CA MET A 1 24.88 -30.75 -8.37
C MET A 1 24.22 -29.51 -8.94
N LYS A 2 23.14 -29.72 -9.70
CA LYS A 2 22.50 -28.69 -10.53
C LYS A 2 21.71 -27.71 -9.65
N ASN A 3 21.82 -26.42 -9.98
CA ASN A 3 21.17 -25.26 -9.38
C ASN A 3 19.78 -25.58 -8.82
N ASN A 4 19.64 -25.49 -7.50
CA ASN A 4 18.33 -25.47 -6.85
C ASN A 4 17.70 -24.11 -7.18
N ILE A 5 17.02 -24.02 -8.33
CA ILE A 5 16.14 -22.90 -8.67
C ILE A 5 15.05 -22.91 -7.60
N GLN A 6 15.28 -22.17 -6.52
CA GLN A 6 14.25 -21.91 -5.54
C GLN A 6 13.10 -21.26 -6.30
N LYS A 7 11.98 -21.98 -6.40
CA LYS A 7 10.79 -21.43 -7.05
C LYS A 7 10.39 -20.17 -6.28
N ILE A 8 10.29 -19.05 -6.99
CA ILE A 8 9.91 -17.75 -6.42
C ILE A 8 8.43 -17.56 -6.66
N ARG A 9 7.66 -17.46 -5.58
CA ARG A 9 6.26 -17.05 -5.66
C ARG A 9 6.19 -15.52 -5.58
N ARG A 10 5.74 -14.88 -6.66
CA ARG A 10 5.58 -13.42 -6.71
C ARG A 10 4.18 -13.04 -6.25
N GLU A 11 4.14 -12.12 -5.31
CA GLU A 11 2.91 -11.56 -4.75
C GLU A 11 2.96 -10.04 -4.80
N ARG A 12 1.80 -9.44 -5.05
CA ARG A 12 1.56 -8.02 -4.85
C ARG A 12 0.53 -7.85 -3.75
N TRP A 13 0.89 -7.15 -2.69
CA TRP A 13 -0.01 -6.84 -1.59
C TRP A 13 -0.39 -5.37 -1.67
N LYS A 14 -1.62 -5.13 -2.10
CA LYS A 14 -2.20 -3.80 -2.11
C LYS A 14 -2.93 -3.55 -0.81
N LEU A 15 -2.42 -2.59 -0.05
CA LEU A 15 -3.07 -2.10 1.14
C LEU A 15 -4.14 -1.11 0.67
N VAL A 16 -5.39 -1.32 1.09
CA VAL A 16 -6.52 -0.45 0.79
C VAL A 16 -7.09 0.06 2.10
N PRO A 17 -7.22 1.38 2.30
CA PRO A 17 -7.75 1.89 3.56
C PRO A 17 -9.26 1.65 3.60
N GLU A 18 -9.76 1.25 4.77
CA GLU A 18 -11.19 0.99 4.92
C GLU A 18 -11.99 2.30 4.90
N ALA A 19 -11.52 3.31 5.63
CA ALA A 19 -12.06 4.66 5.56
C ALA A 19 -11.39 5.47 4.43
N VAL A 20 -12.08 6.52 3.97
CA VAL A 20 -11.55 7.41 2.94
C VAL A 20 -10.61 8.43 3.60
N PRO A 21 -9.37 8.62 3.09
CA PRO A 21 -8.44 9.62 3.62
C PRO A 21 -9.05 11.01 3.75
N THR A 22 -8.83 11.63 4.90
CA THR A 22 -9.02 13.07 5.06
C THR A 22 -7.79 13.80 4.52
N VAL A 23 -7.92 15.11 4.35
CA VAL A 23 -6.84 15.95 3.83
C VAL A 23 -6.53 17.08 4.79
N ARG A 24 -5.27 17.21 5.20
CA ARG A 24 -4.83 18.26 6.12
C ARG A 24 -4.40 19.51 5.36
N ARG A 25 -5.16 20.62 5.49
CA ARG A 25 -4.93 21.86 4.74
C ARG A 25 -5.22 23.11 5.57
N ASN A 26 -4.64 24.24 5.18
CA ASN A 26 -4.99 25.55 5.75
C ASN A 26 -6.40 25.95 5.30
N CYS A 27 -7.29 26.17 6.26
CA CYS A 27 -8.66 26.57 6.00
C CYS A 27 -8.76 28.09 5.87
N SER A 28 -9.33 28.56 4.75
CA SER A 28 -9.48 30.00 4.46
C SER A 28 -10.42 30.73 5.41
N LYS A 29 -11.39 30.04 6.03
CA LYS A 29 -12.29 30.61 7.05
C LYS A 29 -11.76 30.47 8.47
N CYS A 30 -11.21 29.31 8.85
CA CYS A 30 -10.66 29.09 10.19
C CYS A 30 -9.28 29.72 10.41
N LYS A 31 -8.57 30.08 9.33
CA LYS A 31 -7.22 30.69 9.35
C LYS A 31 -6.15 29.81 10.01
N GLU A 32 -6.35 28.50 10.00
CA GLU A 32 -5.45 27.52 10.61
C GLU A 32 -5.52 26.19 9.84
N LYS A 33 -4.57 25.28 10.13
CA LYS A 33 -4.55 23.94 9.54
C LYS A 33 -5.69 23.12 10.13
N ARG A 34 -6.53 22.55 9.26
CA ARG A 34 -7.69 21.72 9.62
C ARG A 34 -7.74 20.48 8.77
N GLU A 35 -8.46 19.47 9.24
CA GLU A 35 -8.81 18.35 8.39
C GLU A 35 -10.02 18.69 7.51
N PHE A 36 -9.93 18.23 6.28
CA PHE A 36 -10.97 18.32 5.29
C PHE A 36 -11.44 16.89 5.01
N ILE A 37 -12.73 16.66 5.22
CA ILE A 37 -13.38 15.36 5.12
C ILE A 37 -14.03 15.26 3.74
N ASN A 38 -13.89 14.12 3.08
CA ASN A 38 -14.54 13.85 1.81
C ASN A 38 -16.07 13.91 2.00
N SER A 39 -16.75 14.78 1.26
CA SER A 39 -18.21 14.94 1.39
C SER A 39 -19.02 13.92 0.60
N MET A 40 -18.36 12.98 -0.07
CA MET A 40 -18.94 12.01 -1.01
C MET A 40 -19.73 12.66 -2.15
N LYS A 41 -19.32 13.86 -2.57
CA LYS A 41 -20.00 14.62 -3.62
C LYS A 41 -19.01 15.13 -4.64
N PHE A 42 -19.47 15.26 -5.86
CA PHE A 42 -18.72 15.83 -6.95
C PHE A 42 -19.27 17.21 -7.32
N ARG A 43 -18.38 18.05 -7.86
CA ARG A 43 -18.75 19.18 -8.68
C ARG A 43 -18.41 18.83 -10.12
N VAL A 44 -19.40 18.90 -11.00
CA VAL A 44 -19.25 18.62 -12.43
C VAL A 44 -19.60 19.88 -13.19
N ASN A 45 -18.63 20.48 -13.89
CA ASN A 45 -18.86 21.63 -14.75
C ASN A 45 -18.54 21.23 -16.20
N ALA A 46 -19.56 21.23 -17.06
CA ALA A 46 -19.37 21.03 -18.50
C ALA A 46 -19.16 22.38 -19.20
N ASN A 47 -18.27 22.41 -20.19
CA ASN A 47 -18.06 23.53 -21.09
C ASN A 47 -17.89 23.00 -22.52
N GLY A 48 -19.00 22.95 -23.26
CA GLY A 48 -19.06 22.30 -24.56
C GLY A 48 -18.69 20.82 -24.46
N LYS A 49 -17.70 20.39 -25.24
CA LYS A 49 -17.22 19.00 -25.28
C LYS A 49 -16.30 18.61 -24.12
N ASN A 50 -15.93 19.56 -23.26
CA ASN A 50 -15.00 19.33 -22.15
C ASN A 50 -15.72 19.41 -20.81
N VAL A 51 -15.16 18.73 -19.81
CA VAL A 51 -15.64 18.76 -18.43
C VAL A 51 -14.50 18.97 -17.43
N ASP A 52 -14.82 19.70 -16.37
CA ASP A 52 -14.06 19.75 -15.14
C ASP A 52 -14.84 19.01 -14.04
N VAL A 53 -14.19 18.06 -13.36
CA VAL A 53 -14.78 17.27 -12.28
C VAL A 53 -13.90 17.39 -11.04
N TRP A 54 -14.51 17.76 -9.91
CA TRP A 54 -13.85 17.80 -8.62
C TRP A 54 -14.56 16.90 -7.61
N LEU A 55 -13.79 16.23 -6.75
CA LEU A 55 -14.29 15.64 -5.52
C LEU A 55 -14.29 16.69 -4.41
N ILE A 56 -15.44 16.86 -3.76
CA ILE A 56 -15.64 17.89 -2.77
C ILE A 56 -15.18 17.39 -1.41
N TYR A 57 -14.30 18.16 -0.79
CA TYR A 57 -13.92 18.02 0.60
C TYR A 57 -14.41 19.22 1.40
N ARG A 58 -14.74 19.01 2.68
CA ARG A 58 -15.24 20.07 3.57
C ARG A 58 -14.42 20.12 4.85
N CYS A 59 -14.06 21.33 5.27
CA CYS A 59 -13.42 21.54 6.56
C CYS A 59 -14.31 20.98 7.68
N GLU A 60 -13.74 20.14 8.53
CA GLU A 60 -14.41 19.51 9.68
C GLU A 60 -15.12 20.51 10.60
N LYS A 61 -14.61 21.75 10.70
CA LYS A 61 -15.08 22.77 11.65
C LYS A 61 -16.10 23.75 11.04
N CYS A 62 -15.83 24.29 9.85
CA CYS A 62 -16.62 25.38 9.27
C CYS A 62 -17.30 25.02 7.94
N SER A 63 -17.18 23.77 7.50
CA SER A 63 -17.77 23.25 6.25
C SER A 63 -17.35 23.96 4.97
N THR A 64 -16.34 24.83 5.01
CA THR A 64 -15.77 25.47 3.81
C THR A 64 -15.24 24.40 2.87
N THR A 65 -15.58 24.55 1.60
CA THR A 65 -15.22 23.60 0.56
C THR A 65 -13.77 23.78 0.11
N TRP A 66 -13.10 22.65 -0.07
CA TRP A 66 -11.96 22.51 -0.95
C TRP A 66 -12.30 21.47 -2.03
N ASN A 67 -11.94 21.76 -3.28
CA ASN A 67 -12.25 20.90 -4.42
C ASN A 67 -10.96 20.20 -4.86
N MET A 68 -10.93 18.87 -4.79
CA MET A 68 -9.84 18.04 -5.30
C MET A 68 -10.11 17.73 -6.77
N SER A 69 -9.28 18.25 -7.67
CA SER A 69 -9.41 18.04 -9.11
C SER A 69 -9.23 16.57 -9.48
N ILE A 70 -10.24 15.99 -10.14
CA ILE A 70 -10.16 14.67 -10.77
C ILE A 70 -9.81 14.87 -12.24
N PHE A 71 -10.73 15.48 -12.99
CA PHE A 71 -10.60 15.81 -14.41
C PHE A 71 -10.59 17.32 -14.57
N GLU A 72 -9.70 17.82 -15.42
CA GLU A 72 -9.59 19.25 -15.75
C GLU A 72 -9.57 19.38 -17.26
N ARG A 73 -10.51 20.15 -17.81
CA ARG A 73 -10.72 20.38 -19.25
C ARG A 73 -10.63 19.11 -20.09
N SER A 74 -11.13 18.00 -19.56
CA SER A 74 -11.04 16.70 -20.20
C SER A 74 -12.22 16.52 -21.17
N PRO A 75 -12.01 15.99 -22.38
CA PRO A 75 -13.13 15.74 -23.29
C PRO A 75 -14.06 14.71 -22.64
N VAL A 76 -15.37 14.96 -22.72
CA VAL A 76 -16.38 14.06 -22.12
C VAL A 76 -16.23 12.64 -22.68
N SER A 77 -15.85 12.51 -23.95
CA SER A 77 -15.60 11.22 -24.62
C SER A 77 -14.43 10.41 -24.06
N ALA A 78 -13.57 10.99 -23.22
CA ALA A 78 -12.48 10.27 -22.57
C ALA A 78 -12.88 9.68 -21.20
N ILE A 79 -14.10 9.94 -20.74
CA ILE A 79 -14.63 9.42 -19.48
C ILE A 79 -15.67 8.35 -19.84
N PRO A 80 -15.58 7.12 -19.30
CA PRO A 80 -16.62 6.11 -19.50
C PRO A 80 -17.99 6.65 -19.09
N GLU A 81 -19.03 6.31 -19.85
CA GLU A 81 -20.36 6.87 -19.67
C GLU A 81 -20.91 6.58 -18.27
N GLU A 82 -20.72 5.36 -17.74
CA GLU A 82 -21.16 5.00 -16.40
C GLU A 82 -20.42 5.80 -15.30
N VAL A 83 -19.14 6.09 -15.52
CA VAL A 83 -18.34 6.90 -14.58
C VAL A 83 -18.82 8.34 -14.62
N TYR A 84 -19.09 8.88 -15.81
CA TYR A 84 -19.59 10.23 -15.98
C TYR A 84 -20.97 10.41 -15.34
N ALA A 85 -21.89 9.47 -15.56
CA ALA A 85 -23.20 9.45 -14.91
C ALA A 85 -23.06 9.35 -13.39
N GLY A 86 -22.13 8.53 -12.88
CA GLY A 86 -21.82 8.43 -11.46
C GLY A 86 -21.36 9.75 -10.84
N PHE A 87 -20.56 10.56 -11.55
CA PHE A 87 -20.21 11.90 -11.09
C PHE A 87 -21.43 12.81 -10.97
N GLN A 88 -22.34 12.78 -11.95
CA GLN A 88 -23.56 13.59 -11.93
C GLN A 88 -24.52 13.15 -10.81
N ALA A 89 -24.63 11.85 -10.56
CA ALA A 89 -25.49 11.29 -9.53
C ALA A 89 -24.93 11.41 -8.11
N ASN A 90 -23.68 11.85 -7.93
CA ASN A 90 -22.94 11.74 -6.67
C ASN A 90 -22.90 10.29 -6.15
N ASP A 91 -22.57 9.35 -7.03
CA ASP A 91 -22.40 7.95 -6.64
C ASP A 91 -21.38 7.84 -5.51
N ARG A 92 -21.83 7.28 -4.38
CA ARG A 92 -21.03 7.20 -3.17
C ARG A 92 -19.82 6.28 -3.34
N LEU A 93 -20.00 5.10 -3.95
CA LEU A 93 -18.90 4.14 -4.15
C LEU A 93 -17.84 4.71 -5.08
N LEU A 94 -18.25 5.47 -6.09
CA LEU A 94 -17.36 6.22 -6.97
C LEU A 94 -16.63 7.33 -6.20
N ALA A 95 -17.31 8.08 -5.34
CA ALA A 95 -16.67 9.11 -4.52
C ALA A 95 -15.63 8.53 -3.56
N GLU A 96 -15.91 7.35 -3.00
CA GLU A 96 -14.95 6.66 -2.15
C GLU A 96 -13.78 6.07 -2.96
N SER A 97 -14.01 5.51 -4.15
CA SER A 97 -12.94 4.96 -5.01
C SER A 97 -11.95 6.06 -5.45
N TYR A 98 -12.47 7.20 -5.91
CA TYR A 98 -11.66 8.39 -6.22
C TYR A 98 -11.04 9.00 -4.96
N GLY A 99 -11.75 8.95 -3.82
CA GLY A 99 -11.25 9.41 -2.52
C GLY A 99 -10.09 8.57 -1.96
N ARG A 100 -9.92 7.33 -2.43
CA ARG A 100 -8.81 6.43 -2.02
C ARG A 100 -7.61 6.48 -2.98
N ARG A 101 -7.68 7.26 -4.06
CA ARG A 101 -6.60 7.33 -5.07
C ARG A 101 -5.50 8.30 -4.69
N MET A 102 -4.27 7.77 -4.53
CA MET A 102 -3.12 8.61 -4.18
C MET A 102 -2.63 9.52 -5.28
N ASP A 103 -2.65 9.04 -6.52
CA ASP A 103 -2.25 9.85 -7.67
C ASP A 103 -3.00 11.19 -7.69
N LEU A 104 -4.26 11.21 -7.21
CA LEU A 104 -5.05 12.43 -7.08
C LEU A 104 -4.58 13.32 -5.94
N PHE A 105 -4.26 12.79 -4.76
CA PHE A 105 -3.71 13.59 -3.67
C PHE A 105 -2.36 14.19 -4.07
N VAL A 106 -1.49 13.43 -4.73
CA VAL A 106 -0.21 13.91 -5.28
C VAL A 106 -0.45 15.00 -6.32
N LYS A 107 -1.30 14.75 -7.32
CA LYS A 107 -1.69 15.73 -8.35
C LYS A 107 -2.17 17.05 -7.73
N ASN A 108 -2.96 16.96 -6.66
CA ASN A 108 -3.56 18.12 -5.99
C ASN A 108 -2.69 18.72 -4.87
N ARG A 109 -1.45 18.22 -4.67
CA ARG A 109 -0.54 18.63 -3.59
C ARG A 109 -1.23 18.60 -2.22
N ALA A 110 -2.03 17.57 -2.00
CA ALA A 110 -2.84 17.39 -0.81
C ALA A 110 -2.13 16.45 0.18
N GLU A 111 -2.02 16.89 1.43
CA GLU A 111 -1.53 16.04 2.52
C GLU A 111 -2.65 15.11 2.97
N ALA A 112 -2.70 13.91 2.38
CA ALA A 112 -3.61 12.85 2.80
C ALA A 112 -3.23 12.37 4.22
N VAL A 113 -4.24 12.19 5.07
CA VAL A 113 -4.08 11.66 6.42
C VAL A 113 -4.54 10.21 6.42
N THR A 114 -3.80 9.36 7.13
CA THR A 114 -4.16 7.95 7.30
C THR A 114 -5.54 7.88 7.99
N PRO A 115 -6.54 7.23 7.39
CA PRO A 115 -7.85 7.10 8.01
C PRO A 115 -7.78 6.29 9.31
N GLU A 116 -8.57 6.70 10.29
CA GLU A 116 -8.93 5.84 11.42
C GLU A 116 -9.88 4.75 10.90
N GLY A 117 -9.64 3.48 11.25
CA GLY A 117 -10.45 2.35 10.76
C GLY A 117 -9.65 1.20 10.13
N GLY A 118 -8.32 1.28 10.09
CA GLY A 118 -7.49 0.17 9.59
C GLY A 118 -7.43 0.08 8.07
N PHE A 119 -6.99 -1.07 7.58
CA PHE A 119 -6.77 -1.33 6.16
C PHE A 119 -7.03 -2.81 5.88
N ARG A 120 -7.40 -3.12 4.64
CA ARG A 120 -7.46 -4.48 4.12
C ARG A 120 -6.32 -4.71 3.13
N ILE A 121 -5.91 -5.97 2.99
CA ILE A 121 -4.87 -6.39 2.04
C ILE A 121 -5.53 -7.17 0.92
N GLU A 122 -5.53 -6.59 -0.28
CA GLU A 122 -5.79 -7.30 -1.53
C GLU A 122 -4.47 -7.93 -1.98
N ALA A 123 -4.38 -9.25 -1.98
CA ALA A 123 -3.18 -9.96 -2.41
C ALA A 123 -3.42 -10.62 -3.76
N GLU A 124 -2.62 -10.26 -4.75
CA GLU A 124 -2.59 -10.90 -6.06
C GLU A 124 -1.32 -11.72 -6.16
N ALA A 125 -1.45 -13.01 -6.47
CA ALA A 125 -0.32 -13.87 -6.77
C ALA A 125 -0.19 -14.01 -8.29
N GLU A 126 0.99 -13.76 -8.83
CA GLU A 126 1.26 -14.13 -10.22
C GLU A 126 1.35 -15.66 -10.25
N SER A 127 0.38 -16.30 -10.91
CA SER A 127 0.31 -17.74 -11.04
C SER A 127 1.40 -18.24 -12.00
N GLU A 128 2.62 -18.39 -11.51
CA GLU A 128 3.58 -19.33 -12.07
C GLU A 128 3.43 -20.66 -11.32
N THR A 129 2.98 -21.68 -12.06
CA THR A 129 2.70 -23.04 -11.60
C THR A 129 3.73 -23.59 -10.60
N GLY A 130 3.25 -23.97 -9.39
CA GLY A 130 3.83 -25.05 -8.59
C GLY A 130 4.78 -24.67 -7.44
N ALA A 131 4.58 -23.55 -6.75
CA ALA A 131 5.44 -23.13 -5.63
C ALA A 131 4.64 -22.73 -4.37
N GLU A 132 3.89 -23.65 -3.78
CA GLU A 132 3.26 -23.38 -2.47
C GLU A 132 4.30 -23.26 -1.34
N GLU A 133 5.47 -23.91 -1.49
CA GLU A 133 6.51 -24.00 -0.46
C GLU A 133 7.81 -23.22 -0.79
N GLY A 134 7.76 -22.33 -1.80
CA GLY A 134 8.92 -21.58 -2.30
C GLY A 134 9.22 -20.26 -1.58
N PHE A 135 10.28 -19.57 -2.01
CA PHE A 135 10.58 -18.21 -1.55
C PHE A 135 9.49 -17.24 -2.02
N ARG A 136 8.95 -16.45 -1.10
CA ARG A 136 7.88 -15.49 -1.41
C ARG A 136 8.48 -14.11 -1.64
N ARG A 137 8.39 -13.60 -2.87
CA ARG A 137 8.70 -12.21 -3.20
C ARG A 137 7.41 -11.41 -3.12
N ILE A 138 7.30 -10.52 -2.14
CA ILE A 138 6.11 -9.70 -1.89
C ILE A 138 6.45 -8.24 -2.18
N GLU A 139 5.74 -7.62 -3.11
CA GLU A 139 5.80 -6.18 -3.35
C GLU A 139 4.60 -5.49 -2.71
N LEU A 140 4.88 -4.48 -1.87
CA LEU A 140 3.84 -3.71 -1.20
C LEU A 140 3.41 -2.52 -2.05
N GLU A 141 2.14 -2.50 -2.41
CA GLU A 141 1.46 -1.32 -2.95
C GLU A 141 0.76 -0.62 -1.79
N VAL A 142 1.35 0.49 -1.33
CA VAL A 142 0.83 1.28 -0.20
C VAL A 142 0.55 2.67 -0.74
N PRO A 143 -0.59 2.87 -1.42
CA PRO A 143 -0.82 4.12 -2.11
C PRO A 143 -0.96 5.27 -1.13
N PHE A 144 -1.26 5.08 0.15
CA PHE A 144 -1.50 6.17 1.10
C PHE A 144 -0.42 6.32 2.19
N PRO A 145 -0.20 7.53 2.74
CA PRO A 145 0.54 7.71 3.97
C PRO A 145 -0.04 6.76 5.01
N MET A 146 0.82 5.90 5.54
CA MET A 146 0.45 4.93 6.56
C MET A 146 1.55 4.88 7.60
N VAL A 147 1.15 4.88 8.88
CA VAL A 147 2.07 4.70 10.02
C VAL A 147 2.02 3.24 10.50
N LEU A 148 2.03 2.29 9.56
CA LEU A 148 2.05 0.87 9.86
C LEU A 148 3.47 0.35 9.79
N ARG A 149 3.86 -0.43 10.81
CA ARG A 149 5.15 -1.13 10.83
C ARG A 149 5.05 -2.46 10.10
N LEU A 150 6.15 -2.85 9.46
CA LEU A 150 6.23 -4.14 8.77
C LEU A 150 5.96 -5.32 9.70
N ASP A 151 6.42 -5.28 10.95
CA ASP A 151 6.14 -6.36 11.92
C ASP A 151 4.65 -6.53 12.22
N SER A 152 3.91 -5.43 12.33
CA SER A 152 2.45 -5.47 12.50
C SER A 152 1.75 -6.02 11.26
N LEU A 153 2.16 -5.58 10.07
CA LEU A 153 1.59 -6.05 8.79
C LEU A 153 1.75 -7.56 8.64
N LEU A 154 2.97 -8.06 8.84
CA LEU A 154 3.29 -9.48 8.66
C LEU A 154 2.64 -10.35 9.74
N ALA A 155 2.60 -9.89 10.98
CA ALA A 155 1.97 -10.62 12.07
C ALA A 155 0.49 -10.87 11.79
N ASP A 156 -0.22 -9.80 11.40
CA ASP A 156 -1.64 -9.86 11.04
C ASP A 156 -1.86 -10.77 9.82
N ARG A 157 -1.13 -10.56 8.72
CA ARG A 157 -1.33 -11.31 7.47
C ARG A 157 -0.96 -12.79 7.56
N LEU A 158 0.01 -13.15 8.41
CA LEU A 158 0.51 -14.51 8.54
C LEU A 158 -0.08 -15.25 9.75
N GLY A 159 -0.91 -14.60 10.57
CA GLY A 159 -1.51 -15.20 11.75
C GLY A 159 -0.51 -15.57 12.84
N VAL A 160 0.60 -14.83 12.96
CA VAL A 160 1.67 -15.08 13.94
C VAL A 160 1.90 -13.88 14.85
N SER A 161 2.60 -14.09 15.96
CA SER A 161 2.91 -12.99 16.88
C SER A 161 3.94 -12.01 16.29
N ARG A 162 3.86 -10.74 16.70
CA ARG A 162 4.86 -9.72 16.32
C ARG A 162 6.27 -10.07 16.79
N SER A 163 6.41 -10.80 17.91
CA SER A 163 7.72 -11.29 18.38
C SER A 163 8.29 -12.35 17.45
N MET A 164 7.45 -13.22 16.88
CA MET A 164 7.87 -14.21 15.89
C MET A 164 8.38 -13.54 14.61
N VAL A 165 7.69 -12.52 14.10
CA VAL A 165 8.13 -11.75 12.92
C VAL A 165 9.47 -11.06 13.17
N LYS A 166 9.67 -10.47 14.36
CA LYS A 166 10.94 -9.85 14.74
C LYS A 166 12.09 -10.86 14.73
N ARG A 167 11.85 -12.07 15.26
CA ARG A 167 12.83 -13.17 15.23
C ARG A 167 13.16 -13.57 13.79
N TRP A 168 12.17 -13.67 12.91
CA TRP A 168 12.38 -13.97 11.49
C TRP A 168 13.22 -12.91 10.77
N CYS A 169 13.05 -11.62 11.08
CA CYS A 169 13.91 -10.57 10.54
C CYS A 169 15.35 -10.71 11.07
N GLY A 170 15.53 -10.95 12.37
CA GLY A 170 16.86 -11.17 12.95
C GLY A 170 17.59 -12.42 12.42
N GLN A 171 16.83 -13.45 12.02
CA GLN A 171 17.35 -14.69 11.43
C GLN A 171 17.52 -14.62 9.91
N GLY A 172 17.16 -13.51 9.26
CA GLY A 172 17.19 -13.38 7.80
C GLY A 172 16.18 -14.24 7.06
N VAL A 173 15.14 -14.72 7.74
CA VAL A 173 13.96 -15.37 7.11
C VAL A 173 13.13 -14.34 6.35
N VAL A 174 12.99 -13.15 6.92
CA VAL A 174 12.41 -11.99 6.24
C VAL A 174 13.54 -11.06 5.82
N VAL A 175 13.60 -10.78 4.52
CA VAL A 175 14.64 -9.96 3.89
C VAL A 175 14.01 -8.85 3.07
N LYS A 176 14.79 -7.82 2.76
CA LYS A 176 14.38 -6.69 1.92
C LYS A 176 15.18 -6.69 0.63
N LEU A 177 14.53 -6.38 -0.49
CA LEU A 177 15.25 -6.20 -1.75
C LEU A 177 15.91 -4.83 -1.77
N ASP A 178 17.23 -4.82 -1.88
CA ASP A 178 17.96 -3.65 -2.33
C ASP A 178 17.82 -3.55 -3.85
N ARG A 179 17.14 -2.50 -4.33
CA ARG A 179 16.87 -2.30 -5.77
C ARG A 179 18.12 -1.84 -6.54
N GLU A 180 19.07 -1.19 -5.89
CA GLU A 180 20.28 -0.68 -6.55
C GLU A 180 21.26 -1.81 -6.81
N GLU A 181 21.44 -2.69 -5.82
CA GLU A 181 22.34 -3.84 -5.94
C GLU A 181 21.65 -5.09 -6.50
N ASN A 182 20.32 -5.10 -6.55
CA ASN A 182 19.48 -6.27 -6.87
C ASN A 182 19.79 -7.47 -5.96
N VAL A 183 19.95 -7.22 -4.65
CA VAL A 183 20.34 -8.21 -3.63
C VAL A 183 19.34 -8.19 -2.46
N TRP A 184 19.07 -9.37 -1.90
CA TRP A 184 18.29 -9.52 -0.69
C TRP A 184 19.14 -9.27 0.56
N LYS A 185 18.80 -8.26 1.35
CA LYS A 185 19.49 -7.90 2.59
C LYS A 185 18.66 -8.34 3.80
N SER A 186 19.34 -9.01 4.74
CA SER A 186 18.83 -9.23 6.09
C SER A 186 19.20 -8.02 6.93
N GLU A 187 18.21 -7.41 7.57
CA GLU A 187 18.41 -6.27 8.45
C GLU A 187 17.59 -6.46 9.71
N GLU A 188 18.24 -6.43 10.88
CA GLU A 188 17.56 -6.60 12.17
C GLU A 188 16.43 -5.56 12.38
N LYS A 189 16.64 -4.36 11.83
CA LYS A 189 15.71 -3.24 11.93
C LYS A 189 14.58 -3.28 10.88
N LEU A 190 14.61 -4.19 9.89
CA LEU A 190 13.60 -4.29 8.83
C LEU A 190 12.18 -4.38 9.39
N CYS A 191 11.97 -5.21 10.40
CA CYS A 191 10.68 -5.38 11.09
C CYS A 191 10.13 -4.07 11.68
N ARG A 192 11.00 -3.10 11.97
CA ARG A 192 10.65 -1.81 12.58
C ARG A 192 10.39 -0.71 11.55
N GLU A 193 10.71 -0.95 10.29
CA GLU A 193 10.46 0.01 9.21
C GLU A 193 8.96 0.23 9.02
N LYS A 194 8.61 1.45 8.57
CA LYS A 194 7.26 1.76 8.12
C LYS A 194 7.06 1.15 6.74
N VAL A 195 5.88 0.57 6.51
CA VAL A 195 5.47 0.14 5.18
C VAL A 195 5.38 1.37 4.28
N ARG A 196 5.79 1.21 3.02
CA ARG A 196 5.76 2.27 2.02
C ARG A 196 5.57 1.67 0.63
N ASN A 197 5.05 2.47 -0.28
CA ASN A 197 4.82 2.03 -1.64
C ASN A 197 6.13 1.56 -2.29
N GLY A 198 6.09 0.41 -2.95
CA GLY A 198 7.24 -0.18 -3.64
C GLY A 198 8.25 -0.88 -2.72
N LEU A 199 7.99 -0.99 -1.41
CA LEU A 199 8.80 -1.84 -0.55
C LEU A 199 8.66 -3.29 -1.01
N VAL A 200 9.77 -3.96 -1.32
CA VAL A 200 9.79 -5.37 -1.72
C VAL A 200 10.46 -6.18 -0.63
N ILE A 201 9.75 -7.18 -0.12
CA ILE A 201 10.23 -8.09 0.92
C ILE A 201 10.27 -9.52 0.38
N GLY A 202 11.15 -10.30 0.96
CA GLY A 202 11.31 -11.72 0.72
C GLY A 202 11.00 -12.48 1.99
N ILE A 203 10.28 -13.59 1.87
CA ILE A 203 10.07 -14.52 2.99
C ILE A 203 10.54 -15.91 2.55
N TRP A 204 11.59 -16.39 3.20
CA TRP A 204 12.05 -17.76 3.05
C TRP A 204 11.06 -18.73 3.71
N PRO A 205 10.85 -19.93 3.13
CA PRO A 205 10.06 -20.94 3.79
C PRO A 205 10.68 -21.24 5.15
N VAL A 206 9.89 -21.07 6.21
CA VAL A 206 10.27 -21.53 7.54
C VAL A 206 10.12 -23.04 7.49
N LEU A 207 11.20 -23.75 7.16
CA LEU A 207 11.23 -25.20 7.34
C LEU A 207 10.76 -25.46 8.77
N SER A 208 9.68 -26.23 8.92
CA SER A 208 9.07 -26.57 10.19
C SER A 208 10.14 -27.05 11.15
N VAL A 209 10.56 -26.18 12.06
CA VAL A 209 11.42 -26.57 13.18
C VAL A 209 10.50 -27.39 14.09
N PRO A 210 10.84 -28.65 14.43
CA PRO A 210 9.98 -29.46 15.28
C PRO A 210 9.71 -28.75 16.59
N GLU A 211 8.43 -28.66 16.98
CA GLU A 211 7.99 -28.12 18.25
C GLU A 211 8.36 -29.08 19.41
N THR A 212 9.63 -29.37 19.64
CA THR A 212 10.10 -29.98 20.90
C THR A 212 11.62 -29.91 20.99
N GLY A 213 12.12 -29.31 22.07
CA GLY A 213 13.39 -29.67 22.70
C GLY A 213 14.67 -29.12 22.06
N THR A 214 15.26 -28.14 22.74
CA THR A 214 16.71 -27.86 22.82
C THR A 214 17.48 -27.63 21.50
N MET A 215 17.94 -26.39 21.32
CA MET A 215 18.81 -25.99 20.20
C MET A 215 20.13 -26.76 20.21
N PRO A 216 20.58 -27.31 19.07
CA PRO A 216 22.00 -27.39 18.78
C PRO A 216 22.47 -25.99 18.33
N GLN A 217 23.40 -25.41 19.09
CA GLN A 217 24.21 -24.27 18.68
C GLN A 217 25.05 -24.67 17.46
N VAL A 218 24.55 -24.44 16.25
CA VAL A 218 25.37 -24.45 15.04
C VAL A 218 24.97 -23.27 14.17
N CYS A 219 25.78 -22.22 14.21
CA CYS A 219 25.76 -21.15 13.23
C CYS A 219 26.02 -21.74 11.83
N PRO A 220 25.17 -21.51 10.82
CA PRO A 220 25.57 -21.76 9.44
C PRO A 220 26.61 -20.70 9.04
N PRO A 221 27.71 -21.08 8.38
CA PRO A 221 28.68 -20.11 7.85
C PRO A 221 28.03 -19.22 6.77
N GLY A 222 28.53 -17.98 6.70
CA GLY A 222 27.98 -16.87 5.93
C GLY A 222 27.46 -17.23 4.53
N LEU A 223 26.19 -16.91 4.29
CA LEU A 223 25.57 -16.95 2.98
C LEU A 223 26.14 -15.79 2.15
N THR A 224 26.82 -16.15 1.06
CA THR A 224 27.24 -15.24 0.00
C THR A 224 26.03 -14.71 -0.76
N PRO A 225 26.06 -13.45 -1.25
CA PRO A 225 24.94 -12.86 -1.97
C PRO A 225 24.71 -13.58 -3.32
N VAL A 226 23.52 -14.15 -3.50
CA VAL A 226 23.07 -14.69 -4.77
C VAL A 226 22.52 -13.54 -5.61
N LYS A 227 23.25 -13.15 -6.66
CA LYS A 227 22.77 -12.20 -7.68
C LYS A 227 21.67 -12.85 -8.52
N LEU A 228 20.48 -12.24 -8.52
CA LEU A 228 19.45 -12.54 -9.52
C LEU A 228 19.86 -11.88 -10.85
N LYS A 229 19.96 -12.68 -11.92
CA LYS A 229 20.16 -12.13 -13.28
C LYS A 229 18.90 -11.38 -13.71
N ALA A 230 19.13 -10.25 -14.37
CA ALA A 230 18.11 -9.37 -14.96
C ALA A 230 17.19 -10.10 -15.94
#